data_AF-A0A4S0WAP9-F1
#
_entry.id   AF-A0A4S0WAP9-F1
#
_cell.length_a   1.000
_cell.length_b   1.000
_cell.length_c   1.000
_cell.angle_alpha   90.00
_cell.angle_beta   90.00
_cell.angle_gamma   90.00
#
_symmetry.space_group_name_H-M   'P 1'
#
loop_
_entity.id
_entity.type
_entity.pdbx_description
1 polymer ?
#
loop_
_entity_poly.entity_id
_entity_poly.type
_entity_poly.pdbx_seq_one_letter_code
_entity_poly.pdbx_strand_id
1 'polypeptide(L)'
;MSSLGYITQVLAADVANNGTVAVSYPSGQTKASLAGSSSGDLTLNDGAAGILNEGASNFSLAYGASTITVTNLSGYTWSAGTTLKLSFGENAPRGSYEANVNGAGGAALADGGVVSLTASAAVAPGTRTIELNHASVVIAATLKVVPNTTLIIKNNSASGTAAHTVTLSGGTFDGTTTVATLNAPNKALAVYFDSAGNGSILANVGTVTLA
;
A
#
# COMPACT_ATOMS: atom_id res chain seq x y z
N MET A 1 -1.47 -17.53 -5.33
CA MET A 1 -0.68 -18.79 -5.20
C MET A 1 0.80 -18.45 -4.96
N SER A 2 1.67 -19.40 -4.60
CA SER A 2 3.11 -19.11 -4.35
C SER A 2 3.86 -18.84 -5.66
N SER A 3 4.86 -17.95 -5.64
CA SER A 3 5.79 -17.77 -6.77
C SER A 3 6.45 -19.11 -7.11
N LEU A 4 6.48 -19.49 -8.40
CA LEU A 4 7.10 -20.74 -8.86
C LEU A 4 8.59 -20.57 -9.20
N GLY A 5 9.14 -19.37 -8.97
CA GLY A 5 10.54 -19.02 -9.19
C GLY A 5 10.76 -18.10 -10.39
N TYR A 6 12.03 -17.78 -10.64
CA TYR A 6 12.47 -16.98 -11.79
C TYR A 6 13.79 -17.51 -12.37
N ILE A 7 14.07 -17.13 -13.61
CA ILE A 7 15.32 -17.37 -14.33
C ILE A 7 15.95 -16.02 -14.65
N THR A 8 17.28 -15.95 -14.58
CA THR A 8 18.07 -14.83 -15.12
C THR A 8 19.08 -15.39 -16.12
N GLN A 9 19.10 -14.87 -17.34
CA GLN A 9 20.01 -15.29 -18.40
C GLN A 9 20.52 -14.09 -19.20
N VAL A 10 21.83 -14.03 -19.43
CA VAL A 10 22.41 -13.07 -20.38
C VAL A 10 22.33 -13.66 -21.77
N LEU A 11 21.80 -12.91 -22.74
CA LEU A 11 21.70 -13.35 -24.13
C LEU A 11 23.10 -13.45 -24.75
N ALA A 12 23.46 -14.64 -25.24
CA ALA A 12 24.75 -14.87 -25.89
C ALA A 12 24.79 -14.34 -27.35
N ALA A 13 23.62 -14.12 -27.96
CA ALA A 13 23.45 -13.64 -29.32
C ALA A 13 22.17 -12.80 -29.41
N ASP A 14 22.06 -11.99 -30.46
CA ASP A 14 20.87 -11.22 -30.77
C ASP A 14 19.65 -12.15 -30.99
N VAL A 15 18.53 -11.81 -30.38
CA VAL A 15 17.25 -12.50 -30.57
C VAL A 15 16.33 -11.55 -31.32
N ALA A 16 16.35 -11.65 -32.66
CA ALA A 16 15.49 -10.86 -33.53
C ALA A 16 14.00 -11.09 -33.23
N ASN A 17 13.11 -10.21 -33.72
CA ASN A 17 11.67 -10.46 -33.67
C ASN A 17 11.33 -11.79 -34.37
N ASN A 18 10.47 -12.61 -33.76
CA ASN A 18 10.20 -14.03 -34.07
C ASN A 18 11.39 -14.99 -33.84
N GLY A 19 12.52 -14.49 -33.34
CA GLY A 19 13.65 -15.30 -32.89
C GLY A 19 13.36 -15.97 -31.54
N THR A 20 14.15 -16.99 -31.22
CA THR A 20 13.97 -17.76 -29.99
C THR A 20 15.23 -17.83 -29.16
N VAL A 21 15.07 -17.90 -27.84
CA VAL A 21 16.14 -18.24 -26.88
C VAL A 21 15.69 -19.39 -25.99
N ALA A 22 16.59 -20.34 -25.72
CA ALA A 22 16.35 -21.40 -24.77
C ALA A 22 16.86 -20.99 -23.38
N VAL A 23 16.01 -21.18 -22.37
CA VAL A 23 16.32 -20.93 -20.96
C VAL A 23 16.09 -22.20 -20.14
N SER A 24 16.89 -22.43 -19.10
CA SER A 24 16.72 -23.58 -18.19
C SER A 24 15.51 -23.38 -17.28
N TYR A 25 14.87 -24.46 -16.81
CA TYR A 25 13.83 -24.36 -15.77
C TYR A 25 14.38 -23.72 -14.47
N PRO A 26 13.56 -22.98 -13.70
CA PRO A 26 13.92 -22.60 -12.34
C PRO A 26 14.27 -23.83 -11.49
N SER A 27 15.15 -23.65 -10.50
CA SER A 27 15.54 -24.76 -9.61
C SER A 27 14.31 -25.42 -8.98
N GLY A 28 14.23 -26.75 -9.07
CA GLY A 28 13.10 -27.54 -8.57
C GLY A 28 11.86 -27.55 -9.45
N GLN A 29 11.87 -26.87 -10.60
CA GLN A 29 10.76 -26.87 -11.55
C GLN A 29 11.02 -27.79 -12.74
N THR A 30 9.92 -28.25 -13.35
CA THR A 30 9.92 -29.12 -14.53
C THR A 30 8.85 -28.63 -15.50
N LYS A 31 8.82 -29.22 -16.71
CA LYS A 31 7.71 -29.02 -17.64
C LYS A 31 6.35 -29.24 -16.97
N ALA A 32 6.23 -30.31 -16.18
CA ALA A 32 4.96 -30.68 -15.56
C ALA A 32 4.52 -29.66 -14.49
N SER A 33 5.46 -29.04 -13.77
CA SER A 33 5.13 -28.07 -12.71
C SER A 33 4.83 -26.67 -13.25
N LEU A 34 5.26 -26.34 -14.48
CA LEU A 34 4.99 -25.05 -15.12
C LEU A 34 3.91 -25.12 -16.22
N ALA A 35 3.58 -26.31 -16.72
CA ALA A 35 2.52 -26.47 -17.71
C ALA A 35 1.18 -25.97 -17.17
N GLY A 36 0.65 -24.91 -17.78
CA GLY A 36 -0.60 -24.27 -17.36
C GLY A 36 -0.45 -23.00 -16.54
N SER A 37 0.78 -22.54 -16.26
CA SER A 37 1.00 -21.17 -15.76
C SER A 37 0.59 -20.15 -16.85
N SER A 38 -0.12 -19.09 -16.46
CA SER A 38 -0.70 -18.10 -17.37
C SER A 38 -0.42 -16.65 -16.95
N SER A 39 0.64 -16.40 -16.17
CA SER A 39 0.81 -15.10 -15.49
C SER A 39 2.26 -14.76 -15.12
N GLY A 40 3.26 -15.31 -15.79
CA GLY A 40 4.64 -14.87 -15.60
C GLY A 40 4.90 -13.48 -16.17
N ASP A 41 6.15 -13.02 -16.10
CA ASP A 41 6.59 -11.76 -16.71
C ASP A 41 8.00 -11.94 -17.28
N LEU A 42 8.31 -11.18 -18.34
CA LEU A 42 9.61 -11.11 -18.96
C LEU A 42 10.17 -9.69 -18.79
N THR A 43 11.18 -9.51 -17.95
CA THR A 43 11.91 -8.25 -17.87
C THR A 43 13.18 -8.33 -18.72
N LEU A 44 13.40 -7.31 -19.56
CA LEU A 44 14.63 -7.15 -20.33
C LEU A 44 15.42 -5.99 -19.74
N ASN A 45 16.68 -6.23 -19.39
CA ASN A 45 17.61 -5.19 -18.99
C ASN A 45 18.68 -5.02 -20.08
N ASP A 46 18.31 -4.28 -21.12
CA ASP A 46 19.12 -3.94 -22.30
C ASP A 46 19.57 -2.47 -22.32
N GLY A 47 19.29 -1.71 -21.25
CA GLY A 47 19.54 -0.27 -21.19
C GLY A 47 18.45 0.59 -21.85
N ALA A 48 17.47 -0.03 -22.52
CA ALA A 48 16.27 0.59 -23.06
C ALA A 48 15.04 0.13 -22.25
N ALA A 49 15.02 0.53 -20.96
CA ALA A 49 14.01 0.25 -19.93
C ALA A 49 12.64 -0.26 -20.45
N GLY A 50 12.44 -1.59 -20.47
CA GLY A 50 11.15 -2.19 -20.78
C GLY A 50 10.87 -3.47 -19.98
N ILE A 51 9.77 -3.49 -19.23
CA ILE A 51 9.16 -4.72 -18.70
C ILE A 51 8.14 -5.19 -19.75
N LEU A 52 8.26 -6.44 -20.22
CA LEU A 52 7.30 -7.06 -21.12
C LEU A 52 6.44 -8.05 -20.32
N ASN A 53 5.16 -7.72 -20.14
CA ASN A 53 4.24 -8.60 -19.41
C ASN A 53 3.86 -9.84 -20.25
N GLU A 54 3.72 -11.01 -19.61
CA GLU A 54 3.24 -12.21 -20.29
C GLU A 54 1.77 -12.02 -20.70
N GLY A 55 1.41 -12.51 -21.89
CA GLY A 55 0.05 -12.37 -22.43
C GLY A 55 -0.24 -11.05 -23.16
N ALA A 56 0.70 -10.10 -23.19
CA ALA A 56 0.56 -8.83 -23.94
C ALA A 56 1.06 -8.91 -25.40
N SER A 57 0.98 -10.08 -26.05
CA SER A 57 1.46 -10.33 -27.43
C SER A 57 2.97 -10.18 -27.67
N ASN A 58 3.78 -9.85 -26.66
CA ASN A 58 5.19 -9.49 -26.81
C ASN A 58 6.18 -10.67 -26.71
N PHE A 59 5.76 -11.83 -26.20
CA PHE A 59 6.53 -13.07 -26.24
C PHE A 59 5.62 -14.29 -26.10
N SER A 60 6.15 -15.48 -26.41
CA SER A 60 5.49 -16.77 -26.15
C SER A 60 6.46 -17.80 -25.57
N LEU A 61 5.92 -18.78 -24.85
CA LEU A 61 6.69 -19.84 -24.20
C LEU A 61 6.32 -21.22 -24.77
N ALA A 62 7.33 -22.04 -25.05
CA ALA A 62 7.16 -23.46 -25.35
C ALA A 62 8.01 -24.32 -24.41
N TYR A 63 7.36 -25.24 -23.69
CA TYR A 63 8.00 -26.05 -22.65
C TYR A 63 8.56 -27.36 -23.23
N GLY A 64 9.89 -27.42 -23.36
CA GLY A 64 10.66 -28.60 -23.75
C GLY A 64 10.97 -29.54 -22.57
N ALA A 65 11.73 -30.61 -22.82
CA ALA A 65 12.05 -31.59 -21.78
C ALA A 65 12.99 -31.02 -20.69
N SER A 66 13.99 -30.24 -21.09
CA SER A 66 15.01 -29.67 -20.18
C SER A 66 15.10 -28.14 -20.23
N THR A 67 14.46 -27.51 -21.21
CA THR A 67 14.49 -26.05 -21.42
C THR A 67 13.10 -25.53 -21.74
N ILE A 68 12.97 -24.21 -21.62
CA ILE A 68 11.83 -23.41 -22.04
C ILE A 68 12.31 -22.58 -23.22
N THR A 69 11.61 -22.67 -24.35
CA THR A 69 11.85 -21.82 -25.52
C THR A 69 11.03 -20.56 -25.38
N VAL A 70 11.70 -19.40 -25.30
CA VAL A 70 11.11 -18.08 -25.29
C VAL A 70 11.17 -17.53 -26.71
N THR A 71 10.02 -17.20 -27.30
CA THR A 71 9.94 -16.55 -28.61
C THR A 71 9.75 -15.06 -28.42
N ASN A 72 10.63 -14.26 -29.03
CA ASN A 72 10.49 -12.81 -29.06
C ASN A 72 9.37 -12.41 -30.03
N LEU A 73 8.34 -11.74 -29.54
CA LEU A 73 7.24 -11.19 -30.35
C LEU A 73 7.09 -9.67 -30.11
N SER A 74 8.13 -9.00 -29.58
CA SER A 74 8.04 -7.62 -29.11
C SER A 74 8.11 -6.58 -30.23
N GLY A 75 8.37 -6.99 -31.47
CA GLY A 75 8.55 -6.10 -32.63
C GLY A 75 9.95 -5.53 -32.79
N TYR A 76 10.92 -5.89 -31.93
CA TYR A 76 12.31 -5.43 -31.99
C TYR A 76 13.31 -6.54 -31.63
N THR A 77 14.59 -6.37 -31.95
CA THR A 77 15.67 -7.32 -31.62
C THR A 77 16.14 -7.14 -30.18
N TRP A 78 16.22 -8.23 -29.40
CA TRP A 78 16.89 -8.22 -28.10
C TRP A 78 18.39 -8.43 -28.34
N SER A 79 19.22 -7.43 -28.02
CA SER A 79 20.65 -7.47 -28.33
C SER A 79 21.39 -8.48 -27.45
N ALA A 80 22.47 -9.09 -27.97
CA ALA A 80 23.43 -9.85 -27.17
C ALA A 80 23.92 -9.02 -25.98
N GLY A 81 24.12 -9.67 -24.83
CA GLY A 81 24.46 -9.01 -23.57
C GLY A 81 23.25 -8.53 -22.75
N THR A 82 22.04 -8.50 -23.33
CA THR A 82 20.81 -8.19 -22.58
C THR A 82 20.59 -9.22 -21.48
N THR A 83 20.27 -8.75 -20.26
CA THR A 83 19.84 -9.66 -19.19
C THR A 83 18.33 -9.89 -19.30
N LEU A 84 17.96 -11.12 -19.58
CA LEU A 84 16.60 -11.63 -19.58
C LEU A 84 16.25 -12.15 -18.19
N LYS A 85 15.16 -11.67 -17.61
CA LYS A 85 14.57 -12.22 -16.38
C LYS A 85 13.15 -12.71 -16.64
N LEU A 86 12.93 -14.01 -16.50
CA LEU A 86 11.63 -14.66 -16.72
C LEU A 86 11.09 -15.20 -15.40
N SER A 87 9.92 -14.75 -14.95
CA SER A 87 9.23 -15.25 -13.75
C SER A 87 8.04 -16.13 -14.09
N PHE A 88 7.71 -17.07 -13.22
CA PHE A 88 6.55 -17.97 -13.36
C PHE A 88 5.65 -17.93 -12.12
N GLY A 89 4.35 -18.19 -12.34
CA GLY A 89 3.32 -18.09 -11.30
C GLY A 89 2.49 -16.82 -11.46
N GLU A 90 1.61 -16.54 -10.50
CA GLU A 90 0.70 -15.39 -10.54
C GLU A 90 1.48 -14.07 -10.31
N ASN A 91 1.92 -13.41 -11.39
CA ASN A 91 2.16 -11.97 -11.39
C ASN A 91 0.87 -11.25 -11.77
N ALA A 92 -0.22 -11.48 -11.04
CA ALA A 92 -1.03 -10.30 -10.75
C ALA A 92 -0.01 -9.33 -10.16
N PRO A 93 0.22 -8.14 -10.76
CA PRO A 93 1.18 -7.20 -10.20
C PRO A 93 0.74 -6.99 -8.76
N ARG A 94 1.41 -7.66 -7.83
CA ARG A 94 1.44 -7.28 -6.43
C ARG A 94 2.38 -6.07 -6.39
N GLY A 95 2.03 -5.06 -7.20
CA GLY A 95 2.28 -3.69 -6.88
C GLY A 95 1.76 -3.55 -5.47
N SER A 96 2.69 -3.26 -4.59
CA SER A 96 2.43 -2.91 -3.21
C SER A 96 1.48 -1.71 -3.14
N TYR A 97 0.13 -1.85 -3.15
CA TYR A 97 -0.83 -0.80 -2.70
C TYR A 97 -2.23 -1.28 -2.26
N GLU A 98 -2.67 -2.51 -2.51
CA GLU A 98 -3.87 -3.03 -1.85
C GLU A 98 -3.47 -3.57 -0.48
N ALA A 99 -3.32 -2.68 0.51
CA ALA A 99 -3.54 -3.07 1.88
C ALA A 99 -4.92 -3.75 1.90
N ASN A 100 -4.97 -5.05 2.13
CA ASN A 100 -6.23 -5.75 2.32
C ASN A 100 -6.86 -5.22 3.61
N VAL A 101 -7.61 -4.13 3.51
CA VAL A 101 -8.30 -3.47 4.63
C VAL A 101 -9.46 -4.32 5.16
N ASN A 102 -9.71 -5.50 4.58
CA ASN A 102 -10.82 -6.38 4.94
C ASN A 102 -10.40 -7.72 5.57
N GLY A 103 -9.12 -7.91 5.88
CA GLY A 103 -8.64 -9.07 6.64
C GLY A 103 -8.05 -8.64 7.98
N ALA A 104 -8.56 -9.18 9.08
CA ALA A 104 -8.18 -8.89 10.47
C ALA A 104 -6.71 -9.20 10.88
N GLY A 105 -5.78 -9.29 9.93
CA GLY A 105 -4.34 -9.36 10.15
C GLY A 105 -3.67 -8.12 9.60
N GLY A 106 -3.77 -7.00 10.32
CA GLY A 106 -3.27 -5.70 9.93
C GLY A 106 -1.75 -5.68 9.76
N ALA A 107 -1.28 -5.68 8.50
CA ALA A 107 -0.11 -4.89 8.19
C ALA A 107 -0.49 -3.45 8.53
N ALA A 108 0.07 -2.93 9.63
CA ALA A 108 -0.15 -1.56 10.05
C ALA A 108 0.07 -0.64 8.85
N LEU A 109 -0.99 0.03 8.39
CA LEU A 109 -0.80 1.29 7.68
C LEU A 109 0.13 2.08 8.59
N ALA A 110 1.35 2.35 8.10
CA ALA A 110 2.36 3.03 8.88
C ALA A 110 1.80 4.38 9.35
N ASP A 111 1.30 4.39 10.59
CA ASP A 111 1.33 5.50 11.54
C ASP A 111 0.82 6.86 11.02
N GLY A 112 -0.14 6.89 10.08
CA GLY A 112 -0.57 8.14 9.44
C GLY A 112 -1.97 8.20 8.83
N GLY A 113 -2.78 7.15 8.99
CA GLY A 113 -4.08 7.05 8.33
C GLY A 113 -5.12 8.07 8.82
N VAL A 114 -6.10 8.35 7.95
CA VAL A 114 -7.35 9.02 8.29
C VAL A 114 -8.34 7.98 8.82
N VAL A 115 -8.94 8.22 9.98
CA VAL A 115 -10.01 7.37 10.54
C VAL A 115 -11.30 8.18 10.58
N SER A 116 -12.34 7.71 9.89
CA SER A 116 -13.69 8.27 9.98
C SER A 116 -14.55 7.44 10.92
N LEU A 117 -15.03 8.07 12.00
CA LEU A 117 -15.90 7.47 12.99
C LEU A 117 -17.35 7.90 12.76
N THR A 118 -18.26 6.95 12.70
CA THR A 118 -19.73 7.19 12.70
C THR A 118 -20.39 6.80 14.03
N ALA A 119 -19.61 6.22 14.95
CA ALA A 119 -20.02 5.85 16.31
C ALA A 119 -18.82 5.97 17.27
N SER A 120 -19.08 6.00 18.57
CA SER A 120 -18.04 6.02 19.61
C SER A 120 -17.14 4.78 19.55
N ALA A 121 -15.82 4.98 19.55
CA ALA A 121 -14.84 3.91 19.47
C ALA A 121 -13.46 4.36 19.98
N ALA A 122 -12.61 3.40 20.32
CA ALA A 122 -11.18 3.66 20.50
C ALA A 122 -10.49 3.80 19.13
N VAL A 123 -9.59 4.78 19.03
CA VAL A 123 -8.78 5.04 17.85
C VAL A 123 -7.39 4.42 18.06
N ALA A 124 -6.89 3.74 17.02
CA ALA A 124 -5.57 3.13 17.06
C ALA A 124 -4.48 4.19 17.31
N PRO A 125 -3.50 3.93 18.20
CA PRO A 125 -2.32 4.79 18.33
C PRO A 125 -1.65 4.99 16.96
N GLY A 126 -1.14 6.19 16.72
CA GLY A 126 -0.51 6.54 15.44
C GLY A 126 -1.45 7.10 14.37
N THR A 127 -2.75 7.13 14.64
CA THR A 127 -3.70 7.84 13.79
C THR A 127 -3.38 9.34 13.78
N ARG A 128 -3.19 9.92 12.59
CA ARG A 128 -2.87 11.36 12.43
C ARG A 128 -4.08 12.22 12.11
N THR A 129 -5.16 11.63 11.60
CA THR A 129 -6.40 12.37 11.30
C THR A 129 -7.61 11.58 11.79
N ILE A 130 -8.45 12.22 12.60
CA ILE A 130 -9.74 11.69 13.06
C ILE A 130 -10.86 12.55 12.47
N GLU A 131 -11.78 11.92 11.76
CA GLU A 131 -13.03 12.53 11.31
C GLU A 131 -14.20 12.00 12.13
N LEU A 132 -14.93 12.90 12.78
CA LEU A 132 -16.14 12.62 13.53
C LEU A 132 -17.31 12.89 12.59
N ASN A 133 -17.96 11.86 12.06
CA ASN A 133 -18.86 11.94 10.92
C ASN A 133 -20.26 11.41 11.26
N HIS A 134 -20.96 12.11 12.16
CA HIS A 134 -22.34 11.79 12.49
C HIS A 134 -23.13 13.03 12.92
N ALA A 135 -24.27 13.30 12.28
CA ALA A 135 -25.03 14.55 12.51
C ALA A 135 -25.77 14.62 13.86
N SER A 136 -26.30 13.49 14.36
CA SER A 136 -27.16 13.47 15.58
C SER A 136 -26.62 12.64 16.76
N VAL A 137 -25.93 11.53 16.50
CA VAL A 137 -25.27 10.70 17.52
C VAL A 137 -23.96 11.36 17.94
N VAL A 138 -23.82 11.59 19.24
CA VAL A 138 -22.55 12.01 19.84
C VAL A 138 -21.53 10.89 19.69
N ILE A 139 -20.35 11.24 19.20
CA ILE A 139 -19.20 10.34 19.08
C ILE A 139 -18.25 10.70 20.21
N ALA A 140 -17.95 9.73 21.06
CA ALA A 140 -16.91 9.81 22.07
C ALA A 140 -15.75 8.91 21.64
N ALA A 141 -14.70 9.51 21.08
CA ALA A 141 -13.51 8.82 20.65
C ALA A 141 -12.44 8.82 21.75
N THR A 142 -11.67 7.74 21.87
CA THR A 142 -10.51 7.69 22.77
C THR A 142 -9.24 7.42 21.98
N LEU A 143 -8.15 8.12 22.26
CA LEU A 143 -6.86 7.96 21.58
C LEU A 143 -5.73 7.96 22.58
N LYS A 144 -4.75 7.05 22.43
CA LYS A 144 -3.47 7.15 23.13
C LYS A 144 -2.49 7.94 22.27
N VAL A 145 -1.96 9.05 22.80
CA VAL A 145 -0.97 9.88 22.09
C VAL A 145 0.29 9.09 21.80
N VAL A 146 0.83 9.29 20.59
CA VAL A 146 2.19 8.89 20.22
C VAL A 146 3.07 10.14 20.29
N PRO A 147 4.11 10.17 21.16
CA PRO A 147 5.02 11.32 21.25
C PRO A 147 5.67 11.69 19.91
N ASN A 148 6.02 12.97 19.73
CA ASN A 148 6.62 13.51 18.51
C ASN A 148 5.76 13.31 17.24
N THR A 149 4.43 13.39 17.37
CA THR A 149 3.49 13.28 16.23
C THR A 149 2.53 14.46 16.15
N THR A 150 1.87 14.59 14.99
CA THR A 150 0.79 15.56 14.79
C THR A 150 -0.53 14.82 14.70
N LEU A 151 -1.56 15.39 15.33
CA LEU A 151 -2.93 14.93 15.27
C LEU A 151 -3.84 16.04 14.73
N ILE A 152 -4.72 15.69 13.82
CA ILE A 152 -5.80 16.52 13.31
C ILE A 152 -7.12 15.85 13.70
N ILE A 153 -8.02 16.60 14.32
CA ILE A 153 -9.37 16.17 14.65
C ILE A 153 -10.33 17.10 13.92
N LYS A 154 -11.29 16.53 13.19
CA LYS A 154 -12.30 17.30 12.46
C LYS A 154 -13.69 16.76 12.75
N ASN A 155 -14.63 17.66 13.01
CA ASN A 155 -16.05 17.34 12.89
C ASN A 155 -16.43 17.42 11.40
N ASN A 156 -16.56 16.26 10.76
CA ASN A 156 -16.91 16.13 9.35
C ASN A 156 -18.41 15.86 9.14
N SER A 157 -19.23 16.02 10.19
CA SER A 157 -20.68 15.89 10.10
C SER A 157 -21.24 16.92 9.12
N ALA A 158 -22.17 16.49 8.25
CA ALA A 158 -22.83 17.36 7.28
C ALA A 158 -23.70 18.45 7.93
N SER A 159 -24.16 18.22 9.16
CA SER A 159 -25.02 19.12 9.94
C SER A 159 -24.97 18.78 11.44
N GLY A 160 -25.76 19.49 12.26
CA GLY A 160 -26.00 19.16 13.66
C GLY A 160 -25.16 19.98 14.66
N THR A 161 -25.45 19.82 15.95
CA THR A 161 -24.70 20.45 17.05
C THR A 161 -24.30 19.44 18.12
N ALA A 162 -24.27 18.15 17.75
CA ALA A 162 -23.84 17.09 18.65
C ALA A 162 -22.41 17.38 19.12
N ALA A 163 -22.22 17.39 20.44
CA ALA A 163 -20.93 17.67 21.06
C ALA A 163 -20.05 16.41 21.03
N HIS A 164 -19.44 16.12 19.88
CA HIS A 164 -18.49 15.01 19.79
C HIS A 164 -17.25 15.32 20.62
N THR A 165 -16.66 14.28 21.19
CA THR A 165 -15.47 14.40 22.04
C THR A 165 -14.35 13.48 21.57
N VAL A 166 -13.12 13.95 21.73
CA VAL A 166 -11.92 13.11 21.67
C VAL A 166 -11.21 13.22 23.01
N THR A 167 -11.06 12.09 23.69
CA THR A 167 -10.35 11.98 24.96
C THR A 167 -8.99 11.32 24.74
N LEU A 168 -7.93 11.96 25.20
CA LEU A 168 -6.59 11.40 25.23
C LEU A 168 -6.45 10.49 26.47
N SER A 169 -6.12 9.22 26.26
CA SER A 169 -5.84 8.27 27.36
C SER A 169 -4.40 8.36 27.89
N GLY A 170 -3.58 9.21 27.26
CA GLY A 170 -2.26 9.64 27.71
C GLY A 170 -1.84 10.88 26.93
N GLY A 171 -1.04 11.76 27.55
CA GLY A 171 -0.73 13.09 27.01
C GLY A 171 -1.83 14.13 27.28
N THR A 172 -1.65 15.34 26.77
CA THR A 172 -2.59 16.47 26.92
C THR A 172 -2.64 17.30 25.62
N PHE A 173 -3.76 17.95 25.31
CA PHE A 173 -3.87 18.77 24.10
C PHE A 173 -3.09 20.10 24.16
N ASP A 174 -2.91 20.64 25.37
CA ASP A 174 -2.32 21.96 25.62
C ASP A 174 -1.33 21.99 26.81
N GLY A 175 -0.91 20.81 27.29
CA GLY A 175 -0.15 20.67 28.53
C GLY A 175 -0.99 20.37 29.77
N THR A 176 -2.32 20.51 29.70
CA THR A 176 -3.22 20.33 30.87
C THR A 176 -4.49 19.54 30.55
N THR A 177 -5.16 19.82 29.44
CA THR A 177 -6.48 19.27 29.11
C THR A 177 -6.36 17.97 28.33
N THR A 178 -7.34 17.07 28.50
CA THR A 178 -7.32 15.73 27.87
C THR A 178 -8.52 15.50 26.97
N VAL A 179 -9.51 16.39 26.99
CA VAL A 179 -10.74 16.27 26.22
C VAL A 179 -10.87 17.44 25.28
N ALA A 180 -11.07 17.16 23.99
CA ALA A 180 -11.44 18.15 22.99
C ALA A 180 -12.90 17.92 22.57
N THR A 181 -13.71 18.99 22.56
CA THR A 181 -15.14 18.95 22.20
C THR A 181 -15.43 19.74 20.93
N LEU A 182 -16.01 19.09 19.92
CA LEU A 182 -16.31 19.64 18.61
C LEU A 182 -17.82 19.61 18.35
N ASN A 183 -18.53 20.65 18.77
CA ASN A 183 -20.01 20.73 18.78
C ASN A 183 -20.66 21.38 17.55
N ALA A 184 -19.96 21.49 16.42
CA ALA A 184 -20.55 21.93 15.15
C ALA A 184 -19.75 21.42 13.94
N PRO A 185 -20.39 21.29 12.75
CA PRO A 185 -19.74 20.98 11.49
C PRO A 185 -18.52 21.86 11.22
N ASN A 186 -17.51 21.28 10.58
CA ASN A 186 -16.28 21.95 10.14
C ASN A 186 -15.41 22.55 11.25
N LYS A 187 -15.72 22.30 12.54
CA LYS A 187 -14.76 22.54 13.62
C LYS A 187 -13.59 21.58 13.49
N ALA A 188 -12.39 22.07 13.76
CA ALA A 188 -11.18 21.26 13.72
C ALA A 188 -10.14 21.72 14.73
N LEU A 189 -9.33 20.78 15.19
CA LEU A 189 -8.18 21.01 16.06
C LEU A 189 -6.96 20.30 15.46
N ALA A 190 -5.85 21.03 15.31
CA ALA A 190 -4.56 20.46 14.93
C ALA A 190 -3.56 20.67 16.07
N VAL A 191 -2.88 19.60 16.49
CA VAL A 191 -1.99 19.60 17.66
C VAL A 191 -0.71 18.84 17.34
N TYR A 192 0.44 19.39 17.73
CA TYR A 192 1.71 18.68 17.75
C TYR A 192 1.99 18.20 19.18
N PHE A 193 2.31 16.92 19.37
CA PHE A 193 2.71 16.36 20.67
C PHE A 193 4.22 16.25 20.77
N ASP A 194 4.79 16.75 21.86
CA ASP A 194 6.22 16.65 22.15
C ASP A 194 6.63 15.23 22.59
N SER A 195 7.89 15.06 23.01
CA SER A 195 8.44 13.79 23.48
C SER A 195 7.81 13.26 24.78
N ALA A 196 7.15 14.11 25.56
CA ALA A 196 6.42 13.75 26.76
C ALA A 196 4.92 13.51 26.49
N GLY A 197 4.45 13.76 25.27
CA GLY A 197 3.04 13.68 24.90
C GLY A 197 2.24 14.93 25.27
N ASN A 198 2.89 16.04 25.59
CA ASN A 198 2.21 17.32 25.80
C ASN A 198 1.99 18.02 24.46
N GLY A 199 0.76 18.46 24.24
CA GLY A 199 0.32 19.08 23.01
C GLY A 199 0.62 20.56 22.95
N SER A 200 0.96 21.02 21.74
CA SER A 200 0.96 22.43 21.33
C SER A 200 -0.07 22.60 20.22
N ILE A 201 -1.09 23.42 20.47
CA ILE A 201 -2.15 23.68 19.49
C ILE A 201 -1.55 24.48 18.33
N LEU A 202 -1.61 23.88 17.13
CA LEU A 202 -1.18 24.51 15.88
C LEU A 202 -2.32 25.33 15.27
N ALA A 203 -3.55 24.82 15.35
CA ALA A 203 -4.74 25.49 14.85
C ALA A 203 -6.00 25.05 15.63
N ASN A 204 -6.88 26.01 15.93
CA ASN A 204 -8.21 25.77 16.49
C ASN A 204 -9.26 26.47 15.62
N VAL A 205 -9.90 25.71 14.74
CA VAL A 205 -10.86 26.20 13.74
C VAL A 205 -12.28 26.05 14.29
N GLY A 206 -13.04 27.14 14.30
CA GLY A 206 -14.44 27.15 14.74
C GLY A 206 -14.63 27.02 16.25
N THR A 207 -13.59 27.24 17.06
CA THR A 207 -13.61 27.21 18.53
C THR A 207 -14.00 25.83 19.08
N VAL A 208 -13.03 24.92 19.07
CA VAL A 208 -13.03 23.66 19.83
C VAL A 208 -12.78 23.97 21.30
N THR A 209 -13.60 23.40 22.18
CA THR A 209 -13.47 23.55 23.63
C THR A 209 -12.55 22.47 24.19
N LEU A 210 -11.66 22.83 25.11
CA LEU A 210 -10.76 21.91 25.81
C LEU A 210 -11.14 21.80 27.30
N ALA A 211 -11.07 20.58 27.85
CA ALA A 211 -11.40 20.28 29.24
C ALA A 211 -10.54 19.13 29.82
#